data_AF-A0A0M3JA28-F1
#
_entry.id   AF-A0A0M3JA28-F1
#
_cell.length_a   1.000
_cell.length_b   1.000
_cell.length_c   1.000
_cell.angle_alpha   90.00
_cell.angle_beta   90.00
_cell.angle_gamma   90.00
#
_symmetry.space_group_name_H-M   'P 1'
#
loop_
_entity.id
_entity.type
_entity.pdbx_description
1 polymer ?
#
loop_
_entity_poly.entity_id
_entity_poly.type
_entity_poly.pdbx_seq_one_letter_code
_entity_poly.pdbx_strand_id
1 'polypeptide(L)'
;MSEPYRDPWLDYKAILDSMKKKFLKKPNYSQALADFNKLALRFKDEDCDQYAAMCYYQMAKIYEETDDWLMQYRHLLKAARLFKQDEEKSHNKTLGNLNHMQDCYNHAVQLIYDHGSQWEAGLHTTELANALRTFDRPDLALQYHVRGRSQL
;
A
#
# COMPACT_ATOMS: atom_id res chain seq x y z
N MET A 1 -17.05 16.50 27.08
CA MET A 1 -15.63 16.28 27.44
C MET A 1 -14.92 15.94 26.15
N SER A 2 -14.04 16.82 25.63
CA SER A 2 -13.24 16.50 24.45
C SER A 2 -12.19 15.45 24.83
N GLU A 3 -12.13 14.34 24.10
CA GLU A 3 -11.05 13.37 24.27
C GLU A 3 -9.69 14.08 24.10
N PRO A 4 -8.69 13.75 24.94
CA PRO A 4 -7.35 14.30 24.78
C PRO A 4 -6.79 13.89 23.42
N TYR A 5 -6.23 14.85 22.67
CA TYR A 5 -5.61 14.58 21.38
C TYR A 5 -4.53 13.50 21.52
N ARG A 6 -4.70 12.42 20.77
CA ARG A 6 -3.75 11.31 20.70
C ARG A 6 -3.05 11.34 19.36
N ASP A 7 -1.73 11.43 19.37
CA ASP A 7 -0.91 11.46 18.15
C ASP A 7 -1.10 10.15 17.34
N PRO A 8 -1.65 10.21 16.11
CA PRO A 8 -1.83 9.05 15.25
C PRO A 8 -0.54 8.26 14.97
N TRP A 9 0.62 8.94 14.97
CA TRP A 9 1.90 8.30 14.72
C TRP A 9 2.35 7.42 15.89
N LEU A 10 2.01 7.80 17.13
CA LEU A 10 2.24 6.95 18.30
C LEU A 10 1.36 5.69 18.24
N ASP A 11 0.12 5.84 17.77
CA ASP A 11 -0.78 4.71 17.55
C ASP A 11 -0.22 3.75 16.50
N TYR A 12 0.26 4.28 15.36
CA TYR A 12 0.91 3.49 14.31
C TYR A 12 2.09 2.67 14.87
N LYS A 13 2.99 3.31 15.61
CA LYS A 13 4.15 2.65 16.24
C LYS A 13 3.72 1.59 17.26
N ALA A 14 2.71 1.88 18.07
CA ALA A 14 2.19 0.92 19.05
C ALA A 14 1.63 -0.34 18.37
N ILE A 15 0.89 -0.19 17.27
CA ILE A 15 0.38 -1.33 16.49
C ILE A 15 1.55 -2.12 15.90
N LEU A 16 2.54 -1.46 15.29
CA LEU A 16 3.76 -2.12 14.78
C LEU A 16 4.50 -2.93 15.86
N ASP A 17 4.67 -2.34 17.05
CA ASP A 17 5.34 -3.00 18.17
C ASP A 17 4.53 -4.18 18.71
N SER A 18 3.20 -4.13 18.61
CA SER A 18 2.32 -5.25 18.95
C SER A 18 2.49 -6.45 18.01
N MET A 19 2.92 -6.20 16.75
CA MET A 19 3.15 -7.24 15.75
C MET A 19 4.54 -7.88 15.82
N LYS A 20 5.50 -7.27 16.51
CA LYS A 20 6.85 -7.86 16.65
C LYS A 20 6.74 -9.21 17.35
N LYS A 21 7.31 -10.25 16.74
CA LYS A 21 7.40 -11.61 17.32
C LYS A 21 8.14 -11.51 18.65
N LYS A 22 7.40 -11.56 19.77
CA LYS A 22 7.96 -11.69 21.12
C LYS A 22 8.12 -13.18 21.40
N PHE A 23 9.18 -13.56 22.13
CA PHE A 23 9.48 -14.95 22.48
C PHE A 23 8.18 -15.69 22.85
N LEU A 24 7.83 -16.70 22.03
CA LEU A 24 6.69 -17.62 22.20
C LEU A 24 5.25 -17.07 22.06
N LYS A 25 5.04 -15.76 21.81
CA LYS A 25 3.68 -15.20 21.63
C LYS A 25 3.43 -14.82 20.18
N LYS A 26 2.49 -15.52 19.51
CA LYS A 26 1.99 -15.09 18.21
C LYS A 26 1.26 -13.74 18.35
N PRO A 27 1.55 -12.75 17.50
CA PRO A 27 0.83 -11.49 17.50
C PRO A 27 -0.64 -11.71 17.14
N ASN A 28 -1.52 -10.86 17.67
CA ASN A 28 -2.94 -10.90 17.35
C ASN A 28 -3.18 -10.12 16.05
N TYR A 29 -3.06 -10.83 14.92
CA TYR A 29 -3.23 -10.25 13.58
C TYR A 29 -4.63 -9.67 13.36
N SER A 30 -5.68 -10.30 13.89
CA SER A 30 -7.06 -9.79 13.76
C SER A 30 -7.24 -8.41 14.41
N GLN A 31 -6.71 -8.24 15.63
CA GLN A 31 -6.74 -6.96 16.31
C GLN A 31 -5.88 -5.92 15.58
N ALA A 32 -4.67 -6.29 15.15
CA ALA A 32 -3.78 -5.38 14.42
C ALA A 32 -4.40 -4.89 13.10
N LEU A 33 -5.08 -5.77 12.34
CA LEU A 33 -5.82 -5.40 11.13
C LEU A 33 -6.94 -4.39 11.44
N ALA A 34 -7.72 -4.63 12.51
CA ALA A 34 -8.77 -3.70 12.91
C ALA A 34 -8.22 -2.33 13.34
N ASP A 35 -7.09 -2.33 14.06
CA ASP A 35 -6.45 -1.10 14.53
C ASP A 35 -5.81 -0.32 13.37
N PHE A 36 -5.12 -1.01 12.44
CA PHE A 36 -4.61 -0.36 11.22
C PHE A 36 -5.72 0.19 10.35
N ASN A 37 -6.83 -0.51 10.20
CA ASN A 37 -7.95 -0.02 9.40
C ASN A 37 -8.57 1.24 10.01
N LYS A 38 -8.79 1.26 11.33
CA LYS A 38 -9.26 2.46 12.04
C LYS A 38 -8.29 3.63 11.88
N LEU A 39 -6.99 3.36 12.03
CA LEU A 39 -5.96 4.38 11.92
C LEU A 39 -5.82 4.91 10.48
N ALA A 40 -5.95 4.05 9.47
CA ALA A 40 -5.94 4.44 8.07
C ALA A 40 -7.11 5.38 7.74
N LEU A 41 -8.30 5.11 8.27
CA LEU A 41 -9.46 6.00 8.13
C LEU A 41 -9.21 7.35 8.79
N ARG A 42 -8.64 7.36 10.00
CA ARG A 42 -8.26 8.61 10.67
C ARG A 42 -7.25 9.43 9.86
N PHE A 43 -6.19 8.79 9.34
CA PHE A 43 -5.24 9.47 8.46
C PHE A 43 -5.89 10.02 7.20
N LYS A 44 -6.90 9.33 6.66
CA LYS A 44 -7.69 9.82 5.52
C LYS A 44 -8.52 11.04 5.87
N ASP A 45 -9.17 11.06 7.03
CA ASP A 45 -9.94 12.21 7.51
C ASP A 45 -9.04 13.44 7.77
N GLU A 46 -7.78 13.19 8.14
CA GLU A 46 -6.73 14.21 8.34
C GLU A 46 -5.94 14.53 7.03
N ASP A 47 -6.41 14.06 5.87
CA ASP A 47 -5.80 14.28 4.54
C ASP A 47 -4.33 13.81 4.38
N CYS A 48 -3.92 12.88 5.24
CA CYS A 48 -2.57 12.31 5.30
C CYS A 48 -2.46 10.98 4.53
N ASP A 49 -2.48 11.06 3.20
CA ASP A 49 -2.56 9.89 2.31
C ASP A 49 -1.36 8.93 2.43
N GLN A 50 -0.14 9.45 2.59
CA GLN A 50 1.06 8.64 2.82
C GLN A 50 0.93 7.74 4.06
N TYR A 51 0.42 8.27 5.19
CA TYR A 51 0.31 7.50 6.42
C TYR A 51 -0.83 6.49 6.37
N ALA A 52 -1.93 6.82 5.68
CA ALA A 52 -2.96 5.85 5.36
C ALA A 52 -2.40 4.70 4.50
N ALA A 53 -1.58 5.03 3.48
CA ALA A 53 -0.92 4.05 2.62
C ALA A 53 -0.03 3.09 3.42
N MET A 54 0.74 3.61 4.37
CA MET A 54 1.57 2.81 5.27
C MET A 54 0.77 1.82 6.11
N CYS A 55 -0.42 2.22 6.59
CA CYS A 55 -1.30 1.31 7.32
C CYS A 55 -1.77 0.15 6.44
N TYR A 56 -2.24 0.43 5.21
CA TYR A 56 -2.64 -0.61 4.25
C TYR A 56 -1.47 -1.51 3.86
N TYR A 57 -0.25 -0.97 3.73
CA TYR A 57 0.94 -1.77 3.48
C TYR A 57 1.24 -2.74 4.64
N GLN A 58 1.12 -2.32 5.90
CA GLN A 58 1.27 -3.24 7.04
C GLN A 58 0.18 -4.31 7.06
N MET A 59 -1.07 -3.95 6.74
CA MET A 59 -2.15 -4.94 6.61
C MET A 59 -1.84 -5.98 5.54
N ALA A 60 -1.28 -5.57 4.38
CA ALA A 60 -0.85 -6.51 3.35
C ALA A 60 0.21 -7.50 3.87
N LYS A 61 1.20 -7.03 4.65
CA LYS A 61 2.21 -7.91 5.27
C LYS A 61 1.60 -8.91 6.27
N ILE A 62 0.54 -8.51 6.97
CA ILE A 62 -0.20 -9.45 7.84
C ILE A 62 -0.84 -10.53 6.97
N TYR A 63 -1.49 -10.16 5.87
CA TYR A 63 -2.15 -11.12 4.98
C TYR A 63 -1.17 -12.05 4.27
N GLU A 64 0.05 -11.58 3.98
CA GLU A 64 1.17 -12.42 3.55
C GLU A 64 1.52 -13.49 4.59
N GLU A 65 1.67 -13.10 5.87
CA GLU A 65 1.96 -14.04 6.96
C GLU A 65 0.80 -15.01 7.27
N THR A 66 -0.44 -14.67 6.88
CA THR A 66 -1.61 -15.53 7.03
C THR A 66 -2.02 -16.27 5.77
N ASP A 67 -1.24 -16.17 4.68
CA ASP A 67 -1.48 -16.83 3.40
C ASP A 67 -2.85 -16.47 2.75
N ASP A 68 -3.30 -15.22 2.93
CA ASP A 68 -4.49 -14.68 2.26
C ASP A 68 -4.07 -13.73 1.13
N TRP A 69 -3.70 -14.34 0.00
CA TRP A 69 -3.18 -13.62 -1.15
C TRP A 69 -4.15 -12.56 -1.71
N LEU A 70 -5.46 -12.84 -1.66
CA LEU A 70 -6.48 -11.94 -2.22
C LEU A 70 -6.58 -10.66 -1.38
N MET A 71 -6.56 -10.80 -0.05
CA MET A 71 -6.52 -9.65 0.83
C MET A 71 -5.19 -8.92 0.76
N GLN A 72 -4.05 -9.63 0.70
CA GLN A 72 -2.73 -9.04 0.51
C GLN A 72 -2.69 -8.16 -0.75
N TYR A 73 -3.10 -8.72 -1.90
CA TYR A 73 -3.20 -8.02 -3.18
C TYR A 73 -4.05 -6.75 -3.08
N ARG A 74 -5.26 -6.84 -2.54
CA ARG A 74 -6.17 -5.69 -2.41
C ARG A 74 -5.58 -4.57 -1.57
N HIS A 75 -4.88 -4.92 -0.49
CA HIS A 75 -4.27 -3.94 0.41
C HIS A 75 -3.00 -3.31 -0.19
N LEU A 76 -2.18 -4.08 -0.93
CA LEU A 76 -1.05 -3.55 -1.69
C LEU A 76 -1.53 -2.55 -2.76
N LEU A 77 -2.55 -2.91 -3.53
CA LEU A 77 -3.09 -2.03 -4.56
C LEU A 77 -3.70 -0.76 -3.96
N LYS A 78 -4.38 -0.88 -2.82
CA LYS A 78 -4.89 0.29 -2.08
C LYS A 78 -3.74 1.17 -1.61
N ALA A 79 -2.70 0.62 -0.99
CA ALA A 79 -1.53 1.36 -0.55
C ALA A 79 -0.84 2.09 -1.71
N ALA A 80 -0.64 1.42 -2.84
CA ALA A 80 -0.02 2.00 -4.04
C ALA A 80 -0.77 3.24 -4.53
N ARG A 81 -2.11 3.15 -4.63
CA ARG A 81 -2.97 4.27 -5.05
C ARG A 81 -2.93 5.45 -4.07
N LEU A 82 -2.75 5.18 -2.79
CA LEU A 82 -2.63 6.23 -1.76
C LEU A 82 -1.28 6.94 -1.82
N PHE A 83 -0.18 6.20 -1.99
CA PHE A 83 1.13 6.81 -2.24
C PHE A 83 1.11 7.67 -3.52
N LYS A 84 0.41 7.23 -4.56
CA LYS A 84 0.18 8.03 -5.77
C LYS A 84 -0.57 9.33 -5.45
N GLN A 85 -1.69 9.24 -4.74
CA GLN A 85 -2.51 10.41 -4.39
C GLN A 85 -1.73 11.43 -3.56
N ASP A 86 -0.92 10.95 -2.60
CA ASP A 86 -0.05 11.79 -1.79
C ASP A 86 0.99 12.53 -2.65
N GLU A 87 1.64 11.83 -3.58
CA GLU A 87 2.60 12.42 -4.52
C GLU A 87 1.96 13.40 -5.51
N GLU A 88 0.69 13.19 -5.90
CA GLU A 88 -0.06 14.13 -6.74
C GLU A 88 -0.42 15.42 -5.98
N LYS A 89 -0.71 15.32 -4.68
CA LYS A 89 -1.00 16.46 -3.80
C LYS A 89 0.26 17.21 -3.40
N SER A 90 1.39 16.53 -3.25
CA SER A 90 2.63 17.15 -2.79
C SER A 90 3.24 18.07 -3.85
N HIS A 91 3.41 19.35 -3.50
CA HIS A 91 4.17 20.30 -4.32
C HIS A 91 5.67 19.92 -4.44
N ASN A 92 6.17 19.13 -3.50
CA ASN A 92 7.52 18.58 -3.50
C ASN A 92 7.41 17.05 -3.58
N LYS A 93 7.38 16.53 -4.82
CA LYS A 93 7.41 15.09 -5.10
C LYS A 93 8.50 14.43 -4.25
N THR A 94 8.10 13.61 -3.28
CA THR A 94 9.06 12.98 -2.37
C THR A 94 9.43 11.64 -2.98
N LEU A 95 10.68 11.50 -3.42
CA LEU A 95 11.19 10.28 -4.08
C LEU A 95 10.85 8.98 -3.30
N GLY A 96 10.71 9.08 -1.98
CA GLY A 96 10.25 8.01 -1.10
C GLY A 96 8.90 7.43 -1.51
N ASN A 97 7.83 8.22 -1.62
CA ASN A 97 6.49 7.68 -1.89
C ASN A 97 6.38 7.09 -3.30
N LEU A 98 7.11 7.65 -4.28
CA LEU A 98 7.14 7.09 -5.64
C LEU A 98 7.74 5.68 -5.68
N ASN A 99 8.76 5.41 -4.86
CA ASN A 99 9.34 4.07 -4.73
C ASN A 99 8.36 3.12 -4.04
N HIS A 100 7.76 3.54 -2.90
CA HIS A 100 6.77 2.72 -2.21
C HIS A 100 5.54 2.41 -3.09
N MET A 101 5.09 3.38 -3.90
CA MET A 101 4.04 3.19 -4.89
C MET A 101 4.42 2.09 -5.90
N GLN A 102 5.60 2.20 -6.51
CA GLN A 102 6.09 1.21 -7.48
C GLN A 102 6.20 -0.18 -6.87
N ASP A 103 6.77 -0.30 -5.68
CA ASP A 103 6.95 -1.57 -4.99
C ASP A 103 5.60 -2.24 -4.68
N CYS A 104 4.62 -1.46 -4.20
CA CYS A 104 3.28 -1.96 -3.93
C CYS A 104 2.57 -2.42 -5.22
N TYR A 105 2.66 -1.66 -6.32
CA TYR A 105 2.09 -2.08 -7.60
C TYR A 105 2.78 -3.35 -8.13
N ASN A 106 4.10 -3.41 -8.11
CA ASN A 106 4.85 -4.54 -8.62
C ASN A 106 4.51 -5.82 -7.86
N HIS A 107 4.40 -5.74 -6.53
CA HIS A 107 4.01 -6.87 -5.70
C HIS A 107 2.55 -7.27 -5.95
N ALA A 108 1.62 -6.31 -6.04
CA ALA A 108 0.22 -6.60 -6.35
C ALA A 108 0.04 -7.26 -7.73
N VAL A 109 0.73 -6.75 -8.76
CA VAL A 109 0.75 -7.30 -10.13
C VAL A 109 1.30 -8.71 -10.14
N GLN A 110 2.37 -8.97 -9.39
CA GLN A 110 2.97 -10.30 -9.32
C GLN A 110 2.00 -11.30 -8.68
N LEU A 111 1.39 -10.96 -7.54
CA LEU A 111 0.40 -11.81 -6.86
C LEU A 111 -0.76 -12.16 -7.78
N ILE A 112 -1.39 -11.16 -8.41
CA ILE A 112 -2.58 -11.42 -9.24
C ILE A 112 -2.24 -12.20 -10.51
N TYR A 113 -1.03 -12.03 -11.05
CA TYR A 113 -0.51 -12.82 -12.16
C TYR A 113 -0.29 -14.28 -11.75
N ASP A 114 0.35 -14.53 -10.61
CA ASP A 114 0.64 -15.88 -10.09
C ASP A 114 -0.64 -16.66 -9.75
N HIS A 115 -1.71 -15.94 -9.38
CA HIS A 115 -3.03 -16.51 -9.13
C HIS A 115 -3.96 -16.57 -10.36
N GLY A 116 -3.42 -16.35 -11.58
CA GLY A 116 -4.09 -16.66 -12.85
C GLY A 116 -4.90 -15.54 -13.49
N SER A 117 -4.96 -14.36 -12.89
CA SER A 117 -5.68 -13.20 -13.43
C SER A 117 -4.75 -12.28 -14.22
N GLN A 118 -4.27 -12.77 -15.37
CA GLN A 118 -3.31 -12.06 -16.24
C GLN A 118 -3.85 -10.70 -16.72
N TRP A 119 -5.14 -10.63 -17.07
CA TRP A 119 -5.76 -9.39 -17.54
C TRP A 119 -5.79 -8.31 -16.44
N GLU A 120 -6.04 -8.68 -15.18
CA GLU A 120 -5.97 -7.75 -14.03
C GLU A 120 -4.53 -7.29 -13.80
N ALA A 121 -3.56 -8.20 -13.93
CA ALA A 121 -2.13 -7.87 -13.87
C ALA A 121 -1.77 -6.82 -14.94
N GLY A 122 -2.24 -7.00 -16.18
CA GLY A 122 -2.02 -6.06 -17.29
C GLY A 122 -2.66 -4.69 -17.04
N LEU A 123 -3.88 -4.67 -16.48
CA LEU A 123 -4.57 -3.44 -16.09
C LEU A 123 -3.78 -2.65 -15.04
N HIS A 124 -3.35 -3.30 -13.95
CA HIS A 124 -2.59 -2.63 -12.89
C HIS A 124 -1.18 -2.22 -13.32
N THR A 125 -0.55 -2.99 -14.21
CA THR A 125 0.71 -2.60 -14.82
C THR A 125 0.57 -1.35 -15.68
N THR A 126 -0.55 -1.23 -16.40
CA THR A 126 -0.87 -0.02 -17.19
C THR A 126 -1.21 1.16 -16.28
N GLU A 127 -1.89 0.94 -15.16
CA GLU A 127 -2.15 1.95 -14.13
C GLU A 127 -0.84 2.52 -13.56
N LEU A 128 0.12 1.64 -13.22
CA LEU A 128 1.46 2.05 -12.78
C LEU A 128 2.20 2.86 -13.86
N ALA A 129 2.18 2.39 -15.11
CA ALA A 129 2.82 3.09 -16.22
C ALA A 129 2.27 4.52 -16.38
N ASN A 130 0.95 4.67 -16.32
CA ASN A 130 0.29 5.97 -16.38
C ASN A 130 0.69 6.88 -15.21
N ALA A 131 0.80 6.35 -13.99
CA ALA A 131 1.27 7.11 -12.84
C ALA A 131 2.73 7.57 -13.01
N LEU A 132 3.63 6.71 -13.49
CA LEU A 132 5.03 7.08 -13.74
C LEU A 132 5.15 8.18 -14.81
N ARG A 133 4.30 8.15 -15.83
CA ARG A 133 4.21 9.21 -16.83
C ARG A 133 3.80 10.55 -16.22
N THR A 134 2.81 10.58 -15.31
CA THR A 134 2.39 11.83 -14.63
C THR A 134 3.47 12.38 -13.71
N PHE A 135 4.36 11.52 -13.20
CA PHE A 135 5.48 11.93 -12.35
C PHE A 135 6.77 12.27 -13.12
N ASP A 136 6.71 12.41 -14.43
CA ASP A 136 7.86 12.76 -15.30
C ASP A 136 8.95 11.67 -15.33
N ARG A 137 8.52 10.39 -15.34
CA ARG A 137 9.39 9.22 -15.51
C ARG A 137 9.00 8.42 -16.76
N PRO A 138 9.04 9.04 -17.96
CA PRO A 138 8.54 8.42 -19.19
C PRO A 138 9.31 7.15 -19.60
N ASP A 139 10.62 7.08 -19.35
CA ASP A 139 11.43 5.90 -19.69
C ASP A 139 11.00 4.66 -18.93
N LEU A 140 10.69 4.81 -17.63
CA LEU A 140 10.15 3.73 -16.81
C LEU A 140 8.72 3.40 -17.22
N ALA A 141 7.89 4.42 -17.48
CA ALA A 141 6.52 4.22 -17.93
C ALA A 141 6.44 3.36 -19.21
N LEU A 142 7.35 3.56 -20.16
CA LEU A 142 7.39 2.77 -21.39
C LEU A 142 7.61 1.28 -21.11
N GLN A 143 8.51 0.93 -20.19
CA GLN A 143 8.77 -0.47 -19.80
C GLN A 143 7.51 -1.14 -19.25
N TYR A 144 6.78 -0.44 -18.37
CA TYR A 144 5.53 -0.95 -17.80
C TYR A 144 4.40 -1.00 -18.84
N HIS A 145 4.32 -0.06 -19.79
CA HIS A 145 3.34 -0.15 -20.89
C HIS A 145 3.59 -1.36 -21.81
N VAL A 146 4.85 -1.70 -22.08
CA VAL A 146 5.19 -2.92 -22.84
C VAL A 146 4.79 -4.16 -22.05
N ARG A 147 5.13 -4.22 -20.76
CA ARG A 147 4.76 -5.34 -19.88
C ARG A 147 3.24 -5.51 -19.78
N GLY A 148 2.49 -4.44 -19.50
CA GLY A 148 1.03 -4.49 -19.36
C GLY A 148 0.34 -4.99 -20.63
N ARG A 149 0.79 -4.55 -21.82
CA ARG A 149 0.25 -5.04 -23.10
C ARG A 149 0.51 -6.53 -23.35
N SER A 150 1.60 -7.09 -22.84
CA SER A 150 1.87 -8.53 -22.98
C SER A 150 1.02 -9.41 -22.07
N GLN A 151 0.31 -8.80 -21.10
CA GLN A 151 -0.52 -9.48 -20.11
C GLN A 151 -2.04 -9.33 -20.40
N LEU A 152 -2.41 -8.53 -21.42
CA LEU A 152 -3.76 -8.34 -21.93
C LEU A 152 -3.98 -9.23 -23.17
#